data_AF-A0A7J4MVI2-F1
#
_entry.id   AF-A0A7J4MVI2-F1
#
_cell.length_a   1.000
_cell.length_b   1.000
_cell.length_c   1.000
_cell.angle_alpha   90.00
_cell.angle_beta   90.00
_cell.angle_gamma   90.00
#
_symmetry.space_group_name_H-M   'P 1'
#
loop_
_entity.id
_entity.type
_entity.pdbx_description
1 polymer ?
#
loop_
_entity_poly.entity_id
_entity_poly.type
_entity_poly.pdbx_seq_one_letter_code
_entity_poly.pdbx_strand_id
1 'polypeptide(L)'
;SAETGAAVLPVFEDFNTRGVMQHIPPIRDHEEIESLWLIDPGAVAEPLDVKGSFALQSIKTSGAVPDIFLATAAWCEKEGSYTGATGHTVKLEPALPEPEGVLTDGEIFDRILERLGD
;
A
#
# COMPACT_ATOMS: atom_id res chain seq x y z
N SER A 1 38.19 -6.17 3.26
CA SER A 1 37.52 -5.05 3.94
C SER A 1 37.02 -5.58 5.27
N ALA A 2 37.35 -4.95 6.40
CA ALA A 2 36.90 -5.43 7.70
C ALA A 2 35.38 -5.21 7.81
N GLU A 3 34.61 -6.29 7.91
CA GLU A 3 33.18 -6.21 8.21
C GLU A 3 33.02 -5.68 9.63
N THR A 4 32.70 -4.40 9.74
CA THR A 4 32.22 -3.83 11.00
C THR A 4 30.86 -4.48 11.28
N GLY A 5 30.83 -5.47 12.18
CA GLY A 5 29.67 -6.29 12.52
C GLY A 5 28.55 -5.55 13.27
N ALA A 6 28.21 -4.35 12.84
CA ALA A 6 27.05 -3.61 13.32
C ALA A 6 25.84 -3.97 12.42
N ALA A 7 24.84 -4.62 13.01
CA ALA A 7 23.54 -4.79 12.35
C ALA A 7 22.77 -3.47 12.40
N VAL A 8 22.32 -2.98 11.23
CA VAL A 8 21.45 -1.80 11.13
C VAL A 8 20.00 -2.27 11.08
N LEU A 9 19.17 -1.84 12.03
CA LEU A 9 17.73 -2.06 12.01
C LEU A 9 17.05 -0.77 11.50
N PRO A 10 16.46 -0.77 10.28
CA PRO A 10 15.73 0.39 9.80
C PRO A 10 14.44 0.60 10.60
N VAL A 11 14.08 1.85 10.83
CA VAL A 11 12.76 2.24 11.35
C VAL A 11 11.98 2.79 10.17
N PHE A 12 10.82 2.19 9.89
CA PHE A 12 9.92 2.63 8.83
C PHE A 12 8.73 3.35 9.45
N GLU A 13 8.24 4.39 8.78
CA GLU A 13 7.06 5.15 9.21
C GLU A 13 5.78 4.37 8.94
N ASP A 14 5.72 3.67 7.81
CA ASP A 14 4.53 2.92 7.38
C ASP A 14 4.59 1.43 7.71
N PHE A 15 3.40 0.82 7.75
CA PHE A 15 3.25 -0.62 7.91
C PHE A 15 3.70 -1.35 6.64
N ASN A 16 4.40 -2.48 6.82
CA ASN A 16 4.81 -3.38 5.74
C ASN A 16 5.72 -2.76 4.65
N THR A 17 6.34 -1.58 4.87
CA THR A 17 7.25 -0.94 3.90
C THR A 17 8.32 -1.90 3.39
N ARG A 18 8.95 -2.66 4.30
CA ARG A 18 9.98 -3.63 3.95
C ARG A 18 9.45 -4.77 3.08
N GLY A 19 8.19 -5.16 3.24
CA GLY A 19 7.56 -6.18 2.39
C GLY A 19 7.31 -5.64 0.99
N VAL A 20 6.76 -4.43 0.87
CA VAL A 20 6.52 -3.76 -0.42
C VAL A 20 7.81 -3.62 -1.23
N MET A 21 8.91 -3.21 -0.58
CA MET A 21 10.22 -3.07 -1.21
C MET A 21 10.80 -4.38 -1.80
N GLN A 22 10.25 -5.55 -1.45
CA GLN A 22 10.64 -6.82 -2.07
C GLN A 22 10.01 -7.03 -3.45
N HIS A 23 8.89 -6.36 -3.71
CA HIS A 23 8.09 -6.53 -4.91
C HIS A 23 8.21 -5.34 -5.86
N ILE A 24 8.38 -4.12 -5.32
CA ILE A 24 8.36 -2.88 -6.08
C ILE A 24 9.63 -2.07 -5.77
N PRO A 25 10.38 -1.63 -6.80
CA PRO A 25 11.52 -0.75 -6.59
C PRO A 25 11.07 0.64 -6.11
N PRO A 26 11.91 1.37 -5.37
CA PRO A 26 11.60 2.75 -5.00
C PRO A 26 11.49 3.62 -6.25
N ILE A 27 10.45 4.46 -6.30
CA ILE A 27 10.29 5.50 -7.32
C ILE A 27 11.44 6.50 -7.15
N ARG A 28 12.02 6.94 -8.28
CA ARG A 28 13.09 7.96 -8.30
C ARG A 28 12.49 9.33 -8.58
N ASP A 29 13.08 10.40 -8.04
CA ASP A 29 12.61 11.81 -8.07
C ASP A 29 12.38 12.45 -9.46
N HIS A 30 12.39 11.67 -10.55
CA HIS A 30 12.26 12.13 -11.93
C HIS A 30 11.28 11.31 -12.78
N GLU A 31 10.56 10.34 -12.19
CA GLU A 31 9.52 9.62 -12.92
C GLU A 31 8.24 10.45 -12.92
N GLU A 32 7.72 10.78 -14.11
CA GLU A 32 6.40 11.40 -14.24
C GLU A 32 5.34 10.35 -13.87
N ILE A 33 4.70 10.55 -12.71
CA ILE A 33 3.62 9.69 -12.23
C ILE A 33 2.32 10.13 -12.91
N GLU A 34 1.80 9.29 -13.80
CA GLU A 34 0.53 9.53 -14.52
C GLU A 34 -0.73 9.20 -13.69
N SER A 35 -0.59 8.43 -12.62
CA SER A 35 -1.71 8.07 -11.72
C SER A 35 -1.18 7.61 -10.37
N LEU A 36 -1.93 7.89 -9.29
CA LEU A 36 -1.55 7.54 -7.92
C LEU A 36 -2.66 6.75 -7.25
N TRP A 37 -2.32 5.61 -6.64
CA TRP A 37 -3.27 4.79 -5.91
C TRP A 37 -2.81 4.68 -4.46
N LEU A 38 -3.69 5.08 -3.54
CA LEU A 38 -3.45 5.07 -2.10
C LEU A 38 -4.25 3.93 -1.47
N ILE A 39 -3.56 2.85 -1.13
CA ILE A 39 -4.15 1.64 -0.56
C ILE A 39 -3.84 1.58 0.92
N ASP A 40 -4.90 1.57 1.74
CA ASP A 40 -4.89 1.21 3.17
C ASP A 40 -3.58 1.54 3.91
N PRO A 41 -3.21 2.84 4.05
CA PRO A 41 -1.87 3.19 4.49
C PRO A 41 -1.61 2.85 5.97
N GLY A 42 -2.63 2.55 6.79
CA GLY A 42 -2.50 2.52 8.24
C GLY A 42 -1.97 3.83 8.88
N ALA A 43 -1.61 4.82 8.05
CA ALA A 43 -0.87 6.03 8.34
C ALA A 43 -1.38 7.20 7.47
N VAL A 44 -1.01 8.42 7.82
CA VAL A 44 -1.37 9.63 7.08
C VAL A 44 -0.45 9.75 5.87
N ALA A 45 -0.98 9.57 4.65
CA ALA A 45 -0.22 9.85 3.44
C ALA A 45 -0.10 11.36 3.21
N GLU A 46 1.11 11.84 2.88
CA GLU A 46 1.30 13.21 2.40
C GLU A 46 0.57 13.40 1.06
N PRO A 47 -0.06 14.57 0.83
CA PRO A 47 -0.66 14.88 -0.46
C PRO A 47 0.43 14.97 -1.53
N LEU A 48 0.41 14.05 -2.49
CA LEU A 48 1.24 14.12 -3.69
C LEU A 48 0.56 14.96 -4.78
N ASP A 49 1.32 15.86 -5.41
CA ASP A 49 0.89 16.60 -6.59
C ASP A 49 0.96 15.70 -7.83
N VAL A 50 -0.15 15.01 -8.13
CA VAL A 50 -0.26 14.06 -9.24
C VAL A 50 -0.76 14.82 -10.47
N LYS A 51 0.04 14.86 -11.53
CA LYS A 51 -0.31 15.57 -12.78
C LYS A 51 -1.23 14.78 -13.72
N GLY A 52 -1.67 13.59 -13.33
CA GLY A 52 -2.47 12.69 -14.17
C GLY A 52 -3.81 12.23 -13.57
N SER A 53 -4.38 11.15 -14.12
CA SER A 53 -5.83 11.06 -14.40
C SER A 53 -6.77 10.69 -13.24
N PHE A 54 -6.30 10.08 -12.14
CA PHE A 54 -7.13 9.84 -10.96
C PHE A 54 -6.31 9.42 -9.73
N ALA A 55 -6.78 9.83 -8.54
CA ALA A 55 -6.41 9.27 -7.25
C ALA A 55 -7.49 8.28 -6.77
N LEU A 56 -7.09 7.03 -6.49
CA LEU A 56 -7.95 6.01 -5.89
C LEU A 56 -7.56 5.83 -4.42
N GLN A 57 -8.54 5.95 -3.52
CA GLN A 57 -8.29 5.81 -2.09
C GLN A 57 -9.34 4.91 -1.43
N SER A 58 -8.88 3.98 -0.59
CA SER A 58 -9.76 3.08 0.15
C SER A 58 -10.06 3.51 1.59
N ILE A 59 -9.40 4.58 2.07
CA ILE A 59 -9.61 5.16 3.42
C ILE A 59 -9.71 6.68 3.34
N LYS A 60 -10.67 7.29 4.03
CA LYS A 60 -10.84 8.74 4.04
C LYS A 60 -9.74 9.42 4.87
N THR A 61 -8.89 10.25 4.26
CA THR A 61 -7.90 11.08 4.98
C THR A 61 -8.31 12.56 4.96
N SER A 62 -7.95 13.30 6.01
CA SER A 62 -8.11 14.75 6.06
C SER A 62 -6.93 15.42 5.36
N GLY A 63 -7.01 15.60 4.03
CA GLY A 63 -5.96 16.34 3.30
C GLY A 63 -5.90 16.05 1.81
N ALA A 64 -6.36 14.88 1.40
CA ALA A 64 -6.56 14.51 0.00
C ALA A 64 -8.02 14.11 -0.22
N VAL A 65 -8.65 14.67 -1.26
CA VAL A 65 -9.94 14.19 -1.75
C VAL A 65 -9.61 13.39 -3.01
N PRO A 66 -9.76 12.06 -2.99
CA PRO A 66 -9.52 11.26 -4.18
C PRO A 66 -10.58 11.58 -5.23
N ASP A 67 -10.24 11.43 -6.51
CA ASP A 67 -11.23 11.48 -7.59
C ASP A 67 -12.23 10.33 -7.45
N ILE A 68 -11.77 9.18 -6.93
CA ILE A 68 -12.58 7.99 -6.70
C ILE A 68 -12.28 7.40 -5.31
N PHE A 69 -13.32 7.26 -4.50
CA PHE A 69 -13.26 6.51 -3.25
C PHE A 69 -13.87 5.12 -3.44
N LEU A 70 -13.09 4.06 -3.20
CA LEU A 70 -13.55 2.67 -3.23
C LEU A 70 -13.36 2.05 -1.85
N ALA A 71 -14.46 1.78 -1.14
CA ALA A 71 -14.37 1.09 0.14
C ALA A 71 -13.79 -0.33 -0.03
N THR A 72 -12.77 -0.65 0.77
CA THR A 72 -12.17 -1.99 0.87
C THR A 72 -12.23 -2.45 2.31
N ALA A 73 -11.97 -3.74 2.54
CA ALA A 73 -11.63 -4.23 3.86
C ALA A 73 -10.41 -3.46 4.43
N ALA A 74 -10.32 -3.35 5.75
CA ALA A 74 -9.15 -2.85 6.46
C ALA A 74 -8.14 -3.98 6.73
N TRP A 75 -6.90 -3.64 7.11
CA TRP A 75 -5.86 -4.64 7.43
C TRP A 75 -6.33 -5.74 8.41
N CYS A 76 -7.17 -5.41 9.41
CA CYS A 76 -7.64 -6.37 10.42
C CYS A 76 -8.79 -7.26 9.95
N GLU A 77 -9.32 -7.02 8.76
CA GLU A 77 -10.42 -7.75 8.13
C GLU A 77 -9.90 -8.66 6.99
N LYS A 78 -8.61 -8.56 6.65
CA LYS A 78 -7.96 -9.28 5.54
C LYS A 78 -7.21 -10.50 6.03
N GLU A 79 -7.03 -11.47 5.12
CA GLU A 79 -5.97 -12.47 5.21
C GLU A 79 -4.77 -11.99 4.39
N GLY A 80 -3.55 -12.23 4.88
CA GLY A 80 -2.36 -11.84 4.13
C GLY A 80 -1.05 -12.10 4.87
N SER A 81 -0.06 -11.25 4.60
CA SER A 81 1.19 -11.25 5.35
C SER A 81 1.83 -9.86 5.36
N TYR A 82 2.63 -9.60 6.38
CA TYR A 82 3.45 -8.41 6.44
C TYR A 82 4.88 -8.75 6.84
N THR A 83 5.84 -7.96 6.38
CA THR A 83 7.25 -8.09 6.72
C THR A 83 7.66 -6.94 7.62
N GLY A 84 8.05 -7.27 8.86
CA GLY A 84 8.50 -6.29 9.84
C GLY A 84 9.90 -5.73 9.53
N ALA A 85 10.31 -4.71 10.30
CA ALA A 85 11.62 -4.04 10.13
C ALA A 85 12.83 -5.01 10.17
N THR A 86 12.71 -6.08 10.95
CA THR A 86 13.72 -7.15 11.09
C THR A 86 13.83 -8.05 9.86
N GLY A 87 12.90 -7.93 8.89
CA GLY A 87 12.82 -8.79 7.72
C GLY A 87 12.04 -10.09 7.92
N HIS A 88 11.46 -10.31 9.10
CA HIS A 88 10.59 -11.46 9.33
C HIS A 88 9.19 -11.21 8.79
N THR A 89 8.71 -12.14 7.96
CA THR A 89 7.35 -12.16 7.43
C THR A 89 6.44 -12.93 8.36
N VAL A 90 5.29 -12.34 8.69
CA VAL A 90 4.28 -12.90 9.56
C VAL A 90 2.98 -13.00 8.79
N LYS A 91 2.29 -14.15 8.91
CA LYS A 91 0.94 -14.32 8.37
C LYS A 91 -0.04 -13.47 9.17
N LEU A 92 -0.94 -12.85 8.44
CA LEU A 92 -2.00 -12.05 8.99
C LEU A 92 -3.32 -12.80 8.75
N GLU A 93 -4.01 -13.08 9.85
CA GLU A 93 -5.33 -13.68 9.84
C GLU A 93 -6.35 -12.59 10.21
N PRO A 94 -7.58 -12.63 9.66
CA PRO A 94 -8.61 -11.66 9.99
C PRO A 94 -8.92 -11.67 11.49
N ALA A 95 -8.80 -10.51 12.13
CA ALA A 95 -9.22 -10.28 13.51
C ALA A 95 -10.69 -9.85 13.60
N LEU A 96 -11.24 -9.31 12.51
CA LEU A 96 -12.62 -8.89 12.35
C LEU A 96 -13.23 -9.54 11.11
N PRO A 97 -14.57 -9.71 11.05
CA PRO A 97 -15.23 -10.17 9.84
C PRO A 97 -15.09 -9.11 8.73
N GLU A 98 -14.90 -9.58 7.50
CA GLU A 98 -14.90 -8.73 6.32
C GLU A 98 -16.26 -8.02 6.16
N PRO A 99 -16.30 -6.73 5.80
CA PRO A 99 -17.54 -6.03 5.53
C PRO A 99 -18.31 -6.65 4.36
N GLU A 100 -19.64 -6.71 4.43
CA GLU A 100 -20.42 -7.21 3.30
C GLU A 100 -20.35 -6.25 2.10
N GLY A 101 -20.04 -6.80 0.92
CA GLY A 101 -20.12 -6.08 -0.35
C GLY A 101 -18.93 -5.16 -0.65
N VAL A 102 -17.86 -5.19 0.14
CA VAL A 102 -16.58 -4.58 -0.25
C VAL A 102 -15.81 -5.51 -1.18
N LEU A 103 -14.93 -4.92 -1.99
CA LEU A 103 -13.98 -5.68 -2.79
C LEU A 103 -12.65 -5.74 -2.05
N THR A 104 -11.93 -6.85 -2.23
CA THR A 104 -10.52 -6.94 -1.86
C THR A 104 -9.68 -6.03 -2.75
N ASP A 105 -8.49 -5.64 -2.26
CA ASP A 105 -7.56 -4.84 -3.07
C ASP A 105 -7.22 -5.57 -4.39
N GLY A 106 -7.05 -6.90 -4.32
CA GLY A 106 -6.79 -7.76 -5.49
C GLY A 106 -7.92 -7.72 -6.52
N GLU A 107 -9.18 -7.86 -6.09
CA GLU A 107 -10.33 -7.77 -7.01
C GLU A 107 -10.46 -6.38 -7.67
N ILE A 108 -10.09 -5.32 -6.95
CA ILE A 108 -10.05 -3.97 -7.53
C ILE A 108 -8.97 -3.90 -8.61
N PHE A 109 -7.77 -4.43 -8.34
CA PHE A 109 -6.69 -4.50 -9.33
C PHE A 109 -7.10 -5.30 -10.56
N ASP A 110 -7.63 -6.51 -10.38
CA ASP A 110 -8.02 -7.40 -11.48
C ASP A 110 -9.05 -6.71 -12.39
N ARG A 111 -10.09 -6.10 -11.82
CA ARG A 111 -11.12 -5.40 -12.59
C ARG A 111 -10.59 -4.19 -13.35
N ILE A 112 -9.56 -3.53 -12.83
CA ILE A 112 -8.97 -2.37 -13.50
C ILE A 112 -8.07 -2.83 -14.65
N LEU A 113 -7.24 -3.86 -14.43
CA LEU A 113 -6.42 -4.46 -15.48
C LEU A 113 -7.29 -4.98 -16.65
N GLU A 114 -8.38 -5.69 -16.33
CA GLU A 114 -9.37 -6.15 -17.33
C GLU A 114 -9.92 -5.01 -18.20
N ARG A 115 -10.05 -3.80 -17.65
CA ARG A 115 -10.58 -2.63 -18.37
C ARG A 115 -9.52 -1.87 -19.14
N LEU A 116 -8.27 -1.95 -18.72
CA LEU A 116 -7.13 -1.39 -19.44
C LEU A 116 -6.67 -2.29 -20.60
N GLY A 117 -7.15 -3.53 -20.65
CA GLY A 117 -6.87 -4.48 -21.72
C GLY A 117 -5.61 -5.30 -21.51
N ASP A 118 -5.15 -5.39 -20.25
CA ASP A 118 -4.05 -6.24 -19.79
C ASP A 118 -4.57 -7.55 -19.18
#